data_AF-A0A973MFY9-F1
#
_entry.id   AF-A0A973MFY9-F1
#
_cell.length_a   1.000
_cell.length_b   1.000
_cell.length_c   1.000
_cell.angle_alpha   90.00
_cell.angle_beta   90.00
_cell.angle_gamma   90.00
#
_symmetry.space_group_name_H-M   'P 1'
#
loop_
_entity.id
_entity.type
_entity.pdbx_description
1 polymer ?
#
loop_
_entity_poly.entity_id
_entity_poly.type
_entity_poly.pdbx_seq_one_letter_code
_entity_poly.pdbx_strand_id
1 'polypeptide(L)'
;MGKMSATEHHFRSPKNRDYTIDVSGDEFNAPTFVPRLSYKGSGLQPVPMGSLVDSIAQASDVAFFCDNSVFEDDAPSGLWEALLTEPGKLTITVEVMAELLPWLKVRPEHPILKALKLKDSPIKIVNMQTLAEHDRIAGAYYTALLRARRRLINMPSVVDEAARLSAESGASVTPYAVAQKAFGERAAKLSRKGINDKLGTDEALVFQAARYSLETGQKAIILTKDSDIEEQFYKFFWLLDTHYRSMLIADLYSECFSRFPLRVMPDEFNEYPFRGDCNSLVQRPESLLHEVIPDRFRFVAVSCWRIGAKTSILTFGAEREMYRVLYVKGKTGGLNTDRLGGRNFHAYLAPMPLPMSLRDCAAVAHDVRQLIPGSTASLAALDIRHSLFPLERHGHYRRVPKPIEERVSLLLPAASRPISRRGNKRSV
;
A
#
# COMPACT_ATOMS: atom_id res chain seq x y z
N MET A 1 -1.59 -10.24 -25.68
CA MET A 1 -1.75 -9.84 -24.26
C MET A 1 -0.59 -8.92 -23.89
N GLY A 2 -0.84 -7.78 -23.24
CA GLY A 2 0.23 -6.86 -22.82
C GLY A 2 1.13 -7.46 -21.74
N LYS A 3 2.42 -7.10 -21.71
CA LYS A 3 3.32 -7.43 -20.59
C LYS A 3 2.74 -6.85 -19.30
N MET A 4 2.59 -7.67 -18.28
CA MET A 4 2.09 -7.28 -16.96
C MET A 4 3.22 -6.74 -16.09
N SER A 5 2.91 -5.85 -15.15
CA SER A 5 3.86 -5.50 -14.08
C SER A 5 4.03 -6.68 -13.10
N ALA A 6 5.14 -6.73 -12.36
CA ALA A 6 5.35 -7.76 -11.34
C ALA A 6 4.28 -7.70 -10.23
N THR A 7 3.83 -6.48 -9.90
CA THR A 7 2.73 -6.20 -8.98
C THR A 7 1.41 -6.77 -9.52
N GLU A 8 1.10 -6.51 -10.78
CA GLU A 8 -0.10 -7.05 -11.44
C GLU A 8 -0.08 -8.58 -11.51
N HIS A 9 1.07 -9.19 -11.79
CA HIS A 9 1.22 -10.64 -11.78
C HIS A 9 0.96 -11.21 -10.37
N HIS A 10 1.49 -10.56 -9.34
CA HIS A 10 1.27 -10.96 -7.95
C HIS A 10 -0.21 -10.91 -7.56
N PHE A 11 -0.97 -9.90 -8.01
CA PHE A 11 -2.42 -9.83 -7.76
C PHE A 11 -3.22 -10.96 -8.43
N ARG A 12 -2.77 -11.44 -9.60
CA ARG A 12 -3.48 -12.51 -10.32
C ARG A 12 -3.23 -13.90 -9.75
N SER A 13 -2.05 -14.10 -9.17
CA SER A 13 -1.61 -15.38 -8.62
C SER A 13 -1.02 -15.22 -7.22
N PRO A 14 -1.80 -14.75 -6.23
CA PRO A 14 -1.29 -14.56 -4.89
C PRO A 14 -0.99 -15.92 -4.24
N LYS A 15 0.09 -15.95 -3.45
CA LYS A 15 0.52 -17.16 -2.74
C LYS A 15 -0.43 -17.52 -1.59
N ASN A 16 -1.00 -16.49 -0.94
CA ASN A 16 -1.91 -16.62 0.18
C ASN A 16 -3.23 -15.94 -0.16
N ARG A 17 -4.31 -16.72 -0.24
CA ARG A 17 -5.68 -16.21 -0.37
C ARG A 17 -6.31 -16.25 1.00
N ASP A 18 -6.62 -15.08 1.56
CA ASP A 18 -7.27 -15.04 2.87
C ASP A 18 -8.77 -15.28 2.67
N TYR A 19 -9.45 -14.41 1.92
CA TYR A 19 -10.91 -14.43 1.84
C TYR A 19 -11.40 -14.07 0.45
N THR A 20 -12.67 -14.40 0.17
CA THR A 20 -13.37 -13.99 -1.05
C THR A 20 -14.61 -13.17 -0.68
N ILE A 21 -14.69 -11.93 -1.16
CA ILE A 21 -15.88 -11.08 -1.09
C ILE A 21 -16.56 -11.13 -2.45
N ASP A 22 -17.84 -11.47 -2.43
CA ASP A 22 -18.67 -11.51 -3.62
C ASP A 22 -19.21 -10.10 -3.91
N VAL A 23 -18.95 -9.59 -5.12
CA VAL A 23 -19.39 -8.27 -5.58
C VAL A 23 -20.12 -8.43 -6.90
N SER A 24 -21.17 -7.62 -7.09
CA SER A 24 -21.91 -7.64 -8.35
C SER A 24 -21.00 -7.26 -9.52
N GLY A 25 -21.27 -7.81 -10.70
CA GLY A 25 -20.47 -7.51 -11.89
C GLY A 25 -20.49 -6.04 -12.29
N ASP A 26 -21.58 -5.33 -12.04
CA ASP A 26 -21.71 -3.93 -12.44
C ASP A 26 -20.94 -3.04 -11.46
N GLU A 27 -21.02 -3.31 -10.16
CA GLU A 27 -20.24 -2.63 -9.13
C GLU A 27 -18.74 -2.87 -9.30
N PHE A 28 -18.32 -4.12 -9.49
CA PHE A 28 -16.91 -4.46 -9.67
C PHE A 28 -16.27 -3.72 -10.87
N ASN A 29 -17.04 -3.55 -11.96
CA ASN A 29 -16.58 -2.86 -13.17
C ASN A 29 -16.77 -1.34 -13.12
N ALA A 30 -17.49 -0.81 -12.14
CA ALA A 30 -17.66 0.64 -12.01
C ALA A 30 -16.29 1.31 -11.85
N PRO A 31 -15.95 2.34 -12.65
CA PRO A 31 -14.65 3.03 -12.55
C PRO A 31 -14.35 3.53 -11.14
N THR A 32 -15.41 3.96 -10.43
CA THR A 32 -15.37 4.53 -9.07
C THR A 32 -15.32 3.50 -7.95
N PHE A 33 -15.63 2.22 -8.21
CA PHE A 33 -15.54 1.18 -7.18
C PHE A 33 -14.09 0.96 -6.79
N VAL A 34 -13.76 1.05 -5.52
CA VAL A 34 -12.45 0.69 -4.97
C VAL A 34 -12.72 -0.16 -3.73
N PRO A 35 -12.19 -1.40 -3.68
CA PRO A 35 -12.48 -2.28 -2.57
C PRO A 35 -11.88 -1.77 -1.26
N ARG A 36 -12.63 -1.88 -0.16
CA ARG A 36 -12.21 -1.52 1.19
C ARG A 36 -11.01 -2.38 1.63
N LEU A 37 -9.99 -1.72 2.20
CA LEU A 37 -8.72 -2.31 2.66
C LEU A 37 -8.11 -3.30 1.66
N SER A 38 -8.21 -2.95 0.37
CA SER A 38 -7.71 -3.76 -0.72
C SER A 38 -7.40 -2.89 -1.94
N TYR A 39 -6.87 -3.52 -2.98
CA TYR A 39 -6.40 -2.86 -4.18
C TYR A 39 -7.36 -3.05 -5.35
N LYS A 40 -7.46 -2.00 -6.15
CA LYS A 40 -7.93 -2.06 -7.53
C LYS A 40 -6.78 -1.64 -8.45
N GLY A 41 -6.37 -2.56 -9.32
CA GLY A 41 -5.37 -2.30 -10.34
C GLY A 41 -6.00 -2.25 -11.73
N SER A 42 -5.61 -1.28 -12.56
CA SER A 42 -5.73 -1.39 -14.01
C SER A 42 -4.46 -2.04 -14.54
N GLY A 43 -4.59 -2.97 -15.47
CA GLY A 43 -3.44 -3.43 -16.26
C GLY A 43 -2.80 -2.25 -17.02
N LEU A 44 -1.58 -2.40 -17.53
CA LEU A 44 -0.99 -1.45 -18.48
C LEU A 44 -1.88 -1.25 -19.72
N GLN A 45 -2.53 -0.09 -19.82
CA GLN A 45 -3.37 0.30 -20.94
C GLN A 45 -2.74 1.46 -21.72
N PRO A 46 -2.88 1.51 -23.06
CA PRO A 46 -2.60 2.73 -23.80
C PRO A 46 -3.65 3.79 -23.40
N VAL A 47 -3.20 4.91 -22.86
CA VAL A 47 -4.06 6.06 -22.54
C VAL A 47 -3.59 7.23 -23.40
N PRO A 48 -4.46 7.81 -24.26
CA PRO A 48 -4.11 9.03 -24.97
C PRO A 48 -3.71 10.12 -23.96
N MET A 49 -2.56 10.75 -24.14
CA MET A 49 -2.04 11.74 -23.18
C MET A 49 -3.01 12.90 -22.95
N GLY A 50 -3.78 13.33 -23.96
CA GLY A 50 -4.83 14.32 -23.79
C GLY A 50 -5.89 13.92 -22.76
N SER A 51 -6.34 12.65 -22.78
CA SER A 51 -7.31 12.13 -21.82
C SER A 51 -6.76 12.10 -20.38
N LEU A 52 -5.46 11.88 -20.21
CA LEU A 52 -4.81 11.98 -18.89
C LEU A 52 -4.83 13.43 -18.38
N VAL A 53 -4.44 14.39 -19.23
CA VAL A 53 -4.45 15.82 -18.88
C VAL A 53 -5.86 16.30 -18.54
N ASP A 54 -6.86 15.91 -19.33
CA ASP A 54 -8.27 16.23 -19.07
C ASP A 54 -8.74 15.65 -17.73
N SER A 55 -8.33 14.41 -17.42
CA SER A 55 -8.68 13.76 -16.15
C SER A 55 -8.07 14.49 -14.95
N ILE A 56 -6.83 14.98 -15.07
CA ILE A 56 -6.17 15.77 -14.02
C ILE A 56 -6.85 17.14 -13.89
N ALA A 57 -7.15 17.80 -15.01
CA ALA A 57 -7.81 19.10 -15.01
C ALA A 57 -9.20 19.03 -14.34
N GLN A 58 -10.00 18.02 -14.67
CA GLN A 58 -11.34 17.82 -14.13
C GLN A 58 -11.38 17.25 -12.69
N ALA A 59 -10.26 16.73 -12.19
CA ALA A 59 -10.18 16.22 -10.82
C ALA A 59 -10.27 17.37 -9.82
N SER A 60 -11.40 17.45 -9.11
CA SER A 60 -11.62 18.34 -7.97
C SER A 60 -11.31 17.64 -6.65
N ASP A 61 -10.80 18.36 -5.67
CA ASP A 61 -10.51 17.83 -4.32
C ASP A 61 -9.54 16.62 -4.33
N VAL A 62 -8.46 16.75 -5.11
CA VAL A 62 -7.39 15.76 -5.23
C VAL A 62 -6.03 16.44 -5.09
N ALA A 63 -5.17 15.86 -4.25
CA ALA A 63 -3.75 16.23 -4.20
C ALA A 63 -2.92 15.29 -5.08
N PHE A 64 -2.24 15.85 -6.07
CA PHE A 64 -1.31 15.14 -6.95
C PHE A 64 0.11 15.27 -6.40
N PHE A 65 0.67 14.15 -5.96
CA PHE A 65 2.05 14.00 -5.53
C PHE A 65 2.90 13.60 -6.73
N CYS A 66 3.76 14.48 -7.21
CA CYS A 66 4.59 14.18 -8.38
C CYS A 66 5.97 13.65 -7.97
N ASP A 67 6.35 12.54 -8.56
CA ASP A 67 7.72 12.02 -8.57
C ASP A 67 8.63 12.83 -9.51
N ASN A 68 9.95 12.79 -9.30
CA ASN A 68 10.96 13.45 -10.13
C ASN A 68 10.83 13.04 -11.61
N SER A 69 10.43 11.80 -11.88
CA SER A 69 10.33 11.22 -13.22
C SER A 69 9.16 11.77 -14.02
N VAL A 70 8.29 12.60 -13.44
CA VAL A 70 7.24 13.31 -14.17
C VAL A 70 7.75 14.63 -14.76
N PHE A 71 8.85 15.16 -14.23
CA PHE A 71 9.42 16.44 -14.63
C PHE A 71 10.44 16.25 -15.75
N GLU A 72 9.96 16.28 -16.99
CA GLU A 72 10.81 16.13 -18.17
C GLU A 72 10.29 16.99 -19.33
N ASP A 73 11.17 17.22 -20.30
CA ASP A 73 10.91 18.13 -21.42
C ASP A 73 9.81 17.60 -22.36
N ASP A 74 9.55 16.29 -22.33
CA ASP A 74 8.53 15.62 -23.13
C ASP A 74 7.19 15.43 -22.40
N ALA A 75 7.04 16.03 -21.22
CA ALA A 75 5.80 15.96 -20.46
C ALA A 75 4.59 16.40 -21.34
N PRO A 76 3.42 15.73 -21.22
CA PRO A 76 2.24 16.06 -22.00
C PRO A 76 1.90 17.56 -21.97
N SER A 77 1.65 18.14 -23.14
CA SER A 77 1.20 19.52 -23.24
C SER A 77 -0.08 19.72 -22.41
N GLY A 78 -0.12 20.77 -21.59
CA GLY A 78 -1.25 21.05 -20.70
C GLY A 78 -1.15 20.39 -19.32
N LEU A 79 -0.21 19.47 -19.08
CA LEU A 79 -0.10 18.76 -17.79
C LEU A 79 0.14 19.72 -16.62
N TRP A 80 1.06 20.67 -16.80
CA TRP A 80 1.42 21.60 -15.73
C TRP A 80 0.30 22.61 -15.49
N GLU A 81 -0.34 23.09 -16.54
CA GLU A 81 -1.52 23.94 -16.47
C GLU A 81 -2.63 23.22 -15.67
N ALA A 82 -2.90 21.95 -15.98
CA ALA A 82 -3.89 21.13 -15.27
C ALA A 82 -3.56 20.96 -13.78
N LEU A 83 -2.30 20.71 -13.44
CA LEU A 83 -1.83 20.54 -12.06
C LEU A 83 -1.82 21.85 -11.26
N LEU A 84 -1.66 22.99 -11.93
CA LEU A 84 -1.59 24.33 -11.32
C LEU A 84 -2.94 25.07 -11.33
N THR A 85 -4.03 24.41 -11.78
CA THR A 85 -5.37 25.02 -11.85
C THR A 85 -5.92 25.48 -10.50
N GLU A 86 -5.56 24.78 -9.41
CA GLU A 86 -6.09 25.02 -8.08
C GLU A 86 -4.95 25.01 -7.03
N PRO A 87 -4.99 25.90 -6.02
CA PRO A 87 -4.01 25.88 -4.93
C PRO A 87 -3.97 24.53 -4.20
N GLY A 88 -2.78 23.95 -4.07
CA GLY A 88 -2.55 22.69 -3.38
C GLY A 88 -2.86 21.44 -4.19
N LYS A 89 -3.38 21.57 -5.42
CA LYS A 89 -3.61 20.44 -6.33
C LYS A 89 -2.30 19.76 -6.71
N LEU A 90 -1.24 20.53 -6.99
CA LEU A 90 0.12 20.00 -7.08
C LEU A 90 0.81 20.02 -5.71
N THR A 91 1.23 18.84 -5.26
CA THR A 91 2.02 18.64 -4.05
C THR A 91 3.39 18.04 -4.37
N ILE A 92 4.45 18.61 -3.82
CA ILE A 92 5.84 18.13 -4.01
C ILE A 92 6.48 17.94 -2.63
N THR A 93 7.13 16.80 -2.41
CA THR A 93 7.91 16.58 -1.18
C THR A 93 9.23 17.33 -1.24
N VAL A 94 9.80 17.67 -0.08
CA VAL A 94 11.12 18.33 -0.05
C VAL A 94 12.21 17.47 -0.68
N GLU A 95 12.14 16.14 -0.55
CA GLU A 95 13.07 15.20 -1.16
C GLU A 95 13.00 15.26 -2.70
N VAL A 96 11.79 15.21 -3.27
CA VAL A 96 11.61 15.37 -4.73
C VAL A 96 12.05 16.76 -5.17
N MET A 97 11.72 17.80 -4.41
CA MET A 97 12.12 19.16 -4.73
C MET A 97 13.66 19.30 -4.74
N ALA A 98 14.37 18.68 -3.81
CA ALA A 98 15.82 18.72 -3.74
C ALA A 98 16.48 18.13 -5.00
N GLU A 99 15.91 17.03 -5.54
CA GLU A 99 16.37 16.41 -6.79
C GLU A 99 15.96 17.21 -8.03
N LEU A 100 14.78 17.84 -7.99
CA LEU A 100 14.21 18.61 -9.09
C LEU A 100 14.89 19.98 -9.30
N LEU A 101 15.34 20.62 -8.22
CA LEU A 101 15.89 21.98 -8.28
C LEU A 101 17.08 22.15 -9.25
N PRO A 102 18.08 21.25 -9.28
CA PRO A 102 19.15 21.31 -10.30
C PRO A 102 18.62 21.31 -11.74
N TRP A 103 17.59 20.49 -12.02
CA TRP A 103 16.98 20.39 -13.34
C TRP A 103 16.19 21.65 -13.72
N LEU A 104 15.47 22.24 -12.77
CA LEU A 104 14.72 23.49 -12.99
C LEU A 104 15.63 24.70 -13.19
N LYS A 105 16.81 24.75 -12.57
CA LYS A 105 17.75 25.89 -12.70
C LYS A 105 18.17 26.14 -14.15
N VAL A 106 18.32 25.08 -14.95
CA VAL A 106 18.65 25.19 -16.37
C VAL A 106 17.42 25.37 -17.27
N ARG A 107 16.22 25.43 -16.68
CA ARG A 107 14.92 25.61 -17.36
C ARG A 107 14.14 26.79 -16.75
N PRO A 108 14.64 28.02 -16.90
CA PRO A 108 14.04 29.20 -16.28
C PRO A 108 12.57 29.43 -16.67
N GLU A 109 12.20 28.96 -17.87
CA GLU A 109 10.87 29.12 -18.43
C GLU A 109 9.85 28.05 -18.01
N HIS A 110 10.28 27.01 -17.30
CA HIS A 110 9.41 25.90 -16.91
C HIS A 110 8.27 26.38 -16.00
N PRO A 111 7.00 26.00 -16.25
CA PRO A 111 5.84 26.48 -15.48
C PRO A 111 5.97 26.29 -13.97
N ILE A 112 6.55 25.16 -13.55
CA ILE A 112 6.78 24.84 -12.14
C ILE A 112 7.73 25.84 -11.47
N LEU A 113 8.84 26.21 -12.11
CA LEU A 113 9.76 27.18 -11.52
C LEU A 113 9.12 28.57 -11.41
N LYS A 114 8.31 28.96 -12.40
CA LYS A 114 7.53 30.20 -12.35
C LYS A 114 6.54 30.18 -11.19
N ALA A 115 5.79 29.08 -11.02
CA ALA A 115 4.84 28.91 -9.93
C ALA A 115 5.48 28.90 -8.54
N LEU A 116 6.70 28.34 -8.40
CA LEU A 116 7.46 28.36 -7.13
C LEU A 116 7.93 29.76 -6.73
N LYS A 117 8.07 30.69 -7.68
CA LYS A 117 8.49 32.09 -7.41
C LYS A 117 7.32 33.00 -7.01
N LEU A 118 6.08 32.56 -7.18
CA LEU A 118 4.91 33.33 -6.77
C LEU A 118 4.83 33.39 -5.25
N LYS A 119 4.41 34.56 -4.72
CA LYS A 119 4.22 34.77 -3.27
C LYS A 119 3.20 33.78 -2.71
N ASP A 120 2.07 33.63 -3.41
CA ASP A 120 1.01 32.66 -3.10
C ASP A 120 1.13 31.49 -4.07
N SER A 121 2.19 30.69 -3.89
CA SER A 121 2.46 29.57 -4.79
C SER A 121 1.27 28.60 -4.79
N PRO A 122 0.74 28.21 -5.97
CA PRO A 122 -0.28 27.18 -6.05
C PRO A 122 0.27 25.77 -5.72
N ILE A 123 1.60 25.63 -5.60
CA ILE A 123 2.26 24.37 -5.29
C ILE A 123 2.38 24.21 -3.78
N LYS A 124 1.89 23.09 -3.26
CA LYS A 124 2.06 22.71 -1.87
C LYS A 124 3.37 21.95 -1.68
N ILE A 125 4.27 22.48 -0.87
CA ILE A 125 5.51 21.79 -0.48
C ILE A 125 5.28 21.10 0.86
N VAL A 126 5.48 19.78 0.90
CA VAL A 126 5.38 19.00 2.14
C VAL A 126 6.75 18.58 2.63
N ASN A 127 7.04 18.87 3.90
CA ASN A 127 8.33 18.59 4.51
C ASN A 127 8.15 17.67 5.72
N MET A 128 8.78 16.49 5.69
CA MET A 128 8.71 15.53 6.80
C MET A 128 9.23 16.09 8.12
N GLN A 129 10.19 17.02 8.08
CA GLN A 129 10.77 17.65 9.26
C GLN A 129 9.86 18.69 9.91
N THR A 130 8.85 19.19 9.17
CA THR A 130 7.88 20.17 9.70
C THR A 130 6.62 19.52 10.27
N LEU A 131 6.51 18.20 10.14
CA LEU A 131 5.36 17.45 10.65
C LEU A 131 5.38 17.40 12.18
N ALA A 132 4.24 17.10 12.77
CA ALA A 132 4.16 16.74 14.18
C ALA A 132 5.13 15.58 14.48
N GLU A 133 5.69 15.57 15.69
CA GLU A 133 6.76 14.64 16.05
C GLU A 133 6.39 13.18 15.81
N HIS A 134 5.17 12.78 16.20
CA HIS A 134 4.68 11.42 15.99
C HIS A 134 4.64 11.04 14.50
N ASP A 135 4.22 11.95 13.62
CA ASP A 135 4.21 11.68 12.18
C ASP A 135 5.63 11.56 11.61
N ARG A 136 6.57 12.38 12.09
CA ARG A 136 7.97 12.30 11.67
C ARG A 136 8.60 10.97 12.08
N ILE A 137 8.32 10.50 13.29
CA ILE A 137 8.77 9.20 13.80
C ILE A 137 8.13 8.06 12.99
N ALA A 138 6.83 8.13 12.71
CA ALA A 138 6.14 7.16 11.87
C ALA A 138 6.66 7.15 10.43
N GLY A 139 6.96 8.32 9.87
CA GLY A 139 7.58 8.48 8.56
C GLY A 139 8.95 7.83 8.50
N ALA A 140 9.82 8.12 9.49
CA ALA A 140 11.11 7.46 9.61
C ALA A 140 10.97 5.92 9.68
N TYR A 141 9.99 5.43 10.44
CA TYR A 141 9.71 4.01 10.59
C TYR A 141 9.30 3.35 9.26
N TYR A 142 8.27 3.86 8.57
CA TYR A 142 7.81 3.25 7.32
C TYR A 142 8.80 3.43 6.17
N THR A 143 9.45 4.59 6.06
CA THR A 143 10.51 4.81 5.07
C THR A 143 11.67 3.83 5.27
N ALA A 144 12.08 3.56 6.52
CA ALA A 144 13.14 2.59 6.78
C ALA A 144 12.73 1.15 6.44
N LEU A 145 11.47 0.76 6.71
CA LEU A 145 10.95 -0.55 6.27
C LEU A 145 11.02 -0.70 4.76
N LEU A 146 10.51 0.27 4.00
CA LEU A 146 10.52 0.23 2.54
C LEU A 146 11.94 0.24 1.96
N ARG A 147 12.86 1.03 2.56
CA ARG A 147 14.27 1.06 2.19
C ARG A 147 15.01 -0.25 2.49
N ALA A 148 14.60 -1.02 3.49
CA ALA A 148 15.22 -2.31 3.79
C ALA A 148 15.22 -3.25 2.56
N ARG A 149 14.20 -3.14 1.71
CA ARG A 149 14.06 -3.91 0.46
C ARG A 149 15.15 -3.56 -0.56
N ARG A 150 15.57 -2.29 -0.64
CA ARG A 150 16.68 -1.87 -1.51
C ARG A 150 18.03 -2.39 -1.04
N ARG A 151 18.16 -2.75 0.25
CA ARG A 151 19.40 -3.25 0.85
C ARG A 151 19.53 -4.76 0.79
N LEU A 152 18.52 -5.47 0.30
CA LEU A 152 18.41 -6.92 0.41
C LEU A 152 19.64 -7.68 -0.10
N ILE A 153 20.13 -7.36 -1.31
CA ILE A 153 21.31 -8.05 -1.90
C ILE A 153 22.63 -7.77 -1.19
N ASN A 154 22.66 -6.73 -0.34
CA ASN A 154 23.83 -6.37 0.46
C ASN A 154 23.68 -6.85 1.91
N MET A 155 22.62 -7.59 2.25
CA MET A 155 22.49 -8.18 3.58
C MET A 155 23.54 -9.28 3.76
N PRO A 156 24.28 -9.31 4.88
CA PRO A 156 25.30 -10.33 5.13
C PRO A 156 24.78 -11.75 4.91
N SER A 157 23.59 -12.07 5.44
CA SER A 157 22.98 -13.39 5.26
C SER A 157 22.72 -13.78 3.80
N VAL A 158 22.45 -12.81 2.91
CA VAL A 158 22.25 -13.07 1.47
C VAL A 158 23.60 -13.23 0.75
N VAL A 159 24.58 -12.42 1.12
CA VAL A 159 25.94 -12.47 0.56
C VAL A 159 26.65 -13.77 0.96
N ASP A 160 26.59 -14.13 2.24
CA ASP A 160 27.21 -15.34 2.80
C ASP A 160 26.58 -16.59 2.20
N GLU A 161 25.25 -16.61 2.06
CA GLU A 161 24.55 -17.74 1.41
C GLU A 161 24.91 -17.85 -0.08
N ALA A 162 25.06 -16.74 -0.79
CA ALA A 162 25.51 -16.76 -2.18
C ALA A 162 26.94 -17.30 -2.31
N ALA A 163 27.83 -16.91 -1.39
CA ALA A 163 29.19 -17.42 -1.33
C ALA A 163 29.22 -18.93 -1.02
N ARG A 164 28.43 -19.38 -0.04
CA ARG A 164 28.29 -20.80 0.32
C ARG A 164 27.81 -21.65 -0.86
N LEU A 165 26.71 -21.25 -1.51
CA LEU A 165 26.16 -21.96 -2.66
C LEU A 165 27.12 -21.97 -3.86
N SER A 166 27.91 -20.90 -4.03
CA SER A 166 28.94 -20.86 -5.07
C SER A 166 30.05 -21.88 -4.81
N ALA A 167 30.51 -21.99 -3.55
CA ALA A 167 31.51 -22.97 -3.15
C ALA A 167 31.01 -24.42 -3.30
N GLU A 168 29.76 -24.70 -2.94
CA GLU A 168 29.18 -26.05 -3.01
C GLU A 168 28.92 -26.53 -4.44
N SER A 169 28.48 -25.63 -5.33
CA SER A 169 28.12 -25.98 -6.71
C SER A 169 29.26 -25.90 -7.71
N GLY A 170 30.33 -25.18 -7.39
CA GLY A 170 31.39 -24.80 -8.33
C GLY A 170 30.96 -23.77 -9.38
N ALA A 171 29.71 -23.28 -9.34
CA ALA A 171 29.17 -22.25 -10.24
C ALA A 171 28.98 -20.93 -9.50
N SER A 172 29.13 -19.79 -10.20
CA SER A 172 28.91 -18.47 -9.59
C SER A 172 27.43 -18.24 -9.30
N VAL A 173 27.06 -18.19 -8.02
CA VAL A 173 25.72 -17.84 -7.53
C VAL A 173 25.76 -16.39 -7.04
N THR A 174 24.92 -15.53 -7.62
CA THR A 174 24.90 -14.11 -7.25
C THR A 174 24.00 -13.85 -6.02
N PRO A 175 24.29 -12.82 -5.21
CA PRO A 175 23.39 -12.37 -4.15
C PRO A 175 21.97 -12.05 -4.67
N TYR A 176 21.85 -11.59 -5.91
CA TYR A 176 20.55 -11.37 -6.56
C TYR A 176 19.76 -12.68 -6.74
N ALA A 177 20.42 -13.76 -7.19
CA ALA A 177 19.75 -15.05 -7.36
C ALA A 177 19.27 -15.62 -6.01
N VAL A 178 20.06 -15.49 -4.96
CA VAL A 178 19.66 -15.84 -3.59
C VAL A 178 18.49 -14.99 -3.12
N ALA A 179 18.58 -13.67 -3.31
CA ALA A 179 17.51 -12.74 -2.95
C ALA A 179 16.19 -13.07 -3.67
N GLN A 180 16.25 -13.35 -4.98
CA GLN A 180 15.09 -13.72 -5.78
C GLN A 180 14.47 -15.04 -5.31
N LYS A 181 15.29 -16.03 -4.98
CA LYS A 181 14.83 -17.34 -4.49
C LYS A 181 14.16 -17.22 -3.11
N ALA A 182 14.79 -16.49 -2.18
CA ALA A 182 14.33 -16.42 -0.80
C ALA A 182 13.20 -15.40 -0.58
N PHE A 183 13.26 -14.24 -1.25
CA PHE A 183 12.37 -13.10 -1.01
C PHE A 183 11.50 -12.74 -2.24
N GLY A 184 11.62 -13.51 -3.33
CA GLY A 184 10.84 -13.30 -4.54
C GLY A 184 11.38 -12.22 -5.47
N GLU A 185 10.88 -12.22 -6.70
CA GLU A 185 11.35 -11.35 -7.78
C GLU A 185 11.18 -9.86 -7.49
N ARG A 186 10.06 -9.46 -6.87
CA ARG A 186 9.74 -8.05 -6.60
C ARG A 186 10.77 -7.40 -5.66
N ALA A 187 11.11 -8.08 -4.56
CA ALA A 187 12.11 -7.60 -3.61
C ALA A 187 13.52 -7.61 -4.23
N ALA A 188 13.88 -8.66 -4.96
CA ALA A 188 15.16 -8.75 -5.65
C ALA A 188 15.33 -7.63 -6.69
N LYS A 189 14.30 -7.34 -7.50
CA LYS A 189 14.34 -6.28 -8.52
C LYS A 189 14.63 -4.91 -7.91
N LEU A 190 13.94 -4.55 -6.82
CA LEU A 190 14.19 -3.29 -6.10
C LEU A 190 15.62 -3.20 -5.59
N SER A 191 16.14 -4.29 -5.04
CA SER A 191 17.48 -4.33 -4.46
C SER A 191 18.60 -4.14 -5.47
N ARG A 192 18.37 -4.47 -6.75
CA ARG A 192 19.36 -4.32 -7.82
C ARG A 192 19.73 -2.85 -8.10
N LYS A 193 18.82 -1.90 -7.88
CA LYS A 193 19.11 -0.46 -8.04
C LYS A 193 20.06 0.06 -6.95
N GLY A 194 20.26 -0.68 -5.86
CA GLY A 194 21.15 -0.32 -4.76
C GLY A 194 20.67 0.88 -3.95
N ILE A 195 21.56 1.40 -3.10
CA ILE A 195 21.33 2.59 -2.26
C ILE A 195 22.01 3.80 -2.91
N ASN A 196 21.66 4.13 -4.15
CA ASN A 196 22.14 5.38 -4.76
C ASN A 196 21.36 6.59 -4.23
N ASP A 197 20.14 6.36 -3.76
CA ASP A 197 19.30 7.39 -3.15
C ASP A 197 19.60 7.50 -1.64
N LYS A 198 20.33 8.57 -1.29
CA LYS A 198 20.66 8.89 0.10
C LYS A 198 19.41 9.30 0.88
N LEU A 199 18.44 9.95 0.23
CA LEU A 199 17.29 10.59 0.87
C LEU A 199 16.13 9.62 1.07
N GLY A 200 15.98 8.60 0.21
CA GLY A 200 14.81 7.72 0.24
C GLY A 200 13.58 8.46 -0.28
N THR A 201 13.76 9.17 -1.39
CA THR A 201 12.79 10.07 -2.03
C THR A 201 11.51 9.31 -2.36
N ASP A 202 11.62 8.15 -2.98
CA ASP A 202 10.48 7.30 -3.36
C ASP A 202 9.66 6.86 -2.15
N GLU A 203 10.35 6.42 -1.09
CA GLU A 203 9.71 5.96 0.14
C GLU A 203 9.03 7.11 0.89
N ALA A 204 9.68 8.27 0.95
CA ALA A 204 9.12 9.48 1.54
C ALA A 204 7.89 9.97 0.76
N LEU A 205 7.93 9.94 -0.57
CA LEU A 205 6.80 10.32 -1.44
C LEU A 205 5.56 9.46 -1.15
N VAL A 206 5.73 8.14 -1.10
CA VAL A 206 4.65 7.19 -0.80
C VAL A 206 4.07 7.44 0.59
N PHE A 207 4.93 7.57 1.61
CA PHE A 207 4.48 7.84 2.98
C PHE A 207 3.70 9.16 3.07
N GLN A 208 4.21 10.24 2.48
CA GLN A 208 3.58 11.56 2.57
C GLN A 208 2.22 11.60 1.87
N ALA A 209 2.11 10.99 0.69
CA ALA A 209 0.83 10.90 -0.03
C ALA A 209 -0.22 10.13 0.79
N ALA A 210 0.17 9.00 1.38
CA ALA A 210 -0.73 8.22 2.21
C ALA A 210 -1.13 8.96 3.50
N ARG A 211 -0.16 9.47 4.26
CA ARG A 211 -0.39 10.24 5.49
C ARG A 211 -1.32 11.43 5.21
N TYR A 212 -1.06 12.18 4.15
CA TYR A 212 -1.87 13.31 3.74
C TYR A 212 -3.33 12.91 3.53
N SER A 213 -3.56 11.84 2.79
CA SER A 213 -4.91 11.37 2.45
C SER A 213 -5.66 10.85 3.67
N LEU A 214 -5.00 10.09 4.55
CA LEU A 214 -5.60 9.56 5.77
C LEU A 214 -5.97 10.67 6.77
N GLU A 215 -5.05 11.62 6.97
CA GLU A 215 -5.22 12.74 7.89
C GLU A 215 -6.33 13.69 7.43
N THR A 216 -6.27 14.15 6.18
CA THR A 216 -7.20 15.17 5.66
C THR A 216 -8.53 14.57 5.20
N GLY A 217 -8.53 13.31 4.76
CA GLY A 217 -9.64 12.69 4.03
C GLY A 217 -9.69 13.07 2.55
N GLN A 218 -8.77 13.92 2.07
CA GLN A 218 -8.65 14.26 0.66
C GLN A 218 -8.02 13.09 -0.12
N LYS A 219 -8.45 12.88 -1.36
CA LYS A 219 -7.83 11.87 -2.23
C LYS A 219 -6.41 12.30 -2.58
N ALA A 220 -5.49 11.34 -2.58
CA ALA A 220 -4.12 11.58 -3.06
C ALA A 220 -3.78 10.66 -4.23
N ILE A 221 -3.12 11.22 -5.25
CA ILE A 221 -2.66 10.50 -6.43
C ILE A 221 -1.16 10.75 -6.59
N ILE A 222 -0.36 9.69 -6.57
CA ILE A 222 1.05 9.75 -6.94
C ILE A 222 1.16 9.64 -8.46
N LEU A 223 1.76 10.63 -9.11
CA LEU A 223 2.13 10.56 -10.53
C LEU A 223 3.61 10.18 -10.64
N THR A 224 3.92 9.14 -11.40
CA THR A 224 5.30 8.66 -11.60
C THR A 224 5.46 7.96 -12.95
N LYS A 225 6.69 7.85 -13.47
CA LYS A 225 7.03 6.92 -14.55
C LYS A 225 7.79 5.68 -14.04
N ASP A 226 8.19 5.63 -12.76
CA ASP A 226 8.96 4.52 -12.18
C ASP A 226 8.04 3.39 -11.65
N SER A 227 8.34 2.16 -12.06
CA SER A 227 7.68 0.96 -11.53
C SER A 227 7.96 0.71 -10.05
N ASP A 228 9.05 1.26 -9.53
CA ASP A 228 9.48 1.01 -8.15
C ASP A 228 8.61 1.78 -7.16
N ILE A 229 8.10 2.96 -7.54
CA ILE A 229 7.15 3.71 -6.71
C ILE A 229 5.79 2.98 -6.63
N GLU A 230 5.30 2.39 -7.72
CA GLU A 230 4.11 1.50 -7.70
C GLU A 230 4.32 0.32 -6.73
N GLU A 231 5.52 -0.26 -6.73
CA GLU A 231 5.90 -1.37 -5.85
C GLU A 231 6.02 -0.95 -4.37
N GLN A 232 6.62 0.22 -4.09
CA GLN A 232 6.70 0.75 -2.73
C GLN A 232 5.33 1.20 -2.21
N PHE A 233 4.49 1.78 -3.07
CA PHE A 233 3.10 2.11 -2.79
C PHE A 233 2.31 0.87 -2.34
N TYR A 234 2.38 -0.20 -3.11
CA TYR A 234 1.76 -1.47 -2.76
C TYR A 234 2.28 -1.99 -1.41
N LYS A 235 3.59 -2.00 -1.21
CA LYS A 235 4.15 -2.59 0.01
C LYS A 235 3.81 -1.77 1.24
N PHE A 236 3.79 -0.44 1.12
CA PHE A 236 3.40 0.47 2.18
C PHE A 236 1.99 0.21 2.68
N PHE A 237 1.00 0.18 1.78
CA PHE A 237 -0.39 0.00 2.19
C PHE A 237 -0.68 -1.41 2.72
N TRP A 238 0.03 -2.43 2.23
CA TRP A 238 -0.05 -3.77 2.81
C TRP A 238 0.51 -3.81 4.25
N LEU A 239 1.66 -3.17 4.49
CA LEU A 239 2.21 -3.04 5.85
C LEU A 239 1.25 -2.25 6.76
N LEU A 240 0.71 -1.13 6.27
CA LEU A 240 -0.19 -0.28 7.03
C LEU A 240 -1.50 -0.99 7.38
N ASP A 241 -2.13 -1.72 6.46
CA ASP A 241 -3.32 -2.53 6.74
C ASP A 241 -3.00 -3.66 7.75
N THR A 242 -1.87 -4.34 7.60
CA THR A 242 -1.44 -5.38 8.56
C THR A 242 -1.25 -4.81 9.96
N HIS A 243 -0.61 -3.65 10.08
CA HIS A 243 -0.44 -2.94 11.36
C HIS A 243 -1.76 -2.41 11.90
N TYR A 244 -2.67 -1.94 11.02
CA TYR A 244 -4.01 -1.47 11.40
C TYR A 244 -4.83 -2.58 12.03
N ARG A 245 -4.88 -3.75 11.41
CA ARG A 245 -5.60 -4.89 11.99
C ARG A 245 -4.95 -5.41 13.26
N SER A 246 -3.63 -5.35 13.34
CA SER A 246 -2.90 -5.66 14.58
C SER A 246 -3.27 -4.72 15.72
N MET A 247 -3.39 -3.42 15.45
CA MET A 247 -3.86 -2.42 16.41
C MET A 247 -5.31 -2.69 16.84
N LEU A 248 -6.20 -2.98 15.90
CA LEU A 248 -7.62 -3.25 16.19
C LEU A 248 -7.81 -4.49 17.07
N ILE A 249 -7.09 -5.59 16.79
CA ILE A 249 -7.14 -6.77 17.67
C ILE A 249 -6.52 -6.45 19.02
N ALA A 250 -5.44 -5.68 19.08
CA ALA A 250 -4.83 -5.28 20.34
C ALA A 250 -5.83 -4.51 21.23
N ASP A 251 -6.64 -3.65 20.64
CA ASP A 251 -7.71 -2.94 21.35
C ASP A 251 -8.73 -3.94 21.93
N LEU A 252 -9.25 -4.85 21.10
CA LEU A 252 -10.19 -5.90 21.54
C LEU A 252 -9.59 -6.81 22.62
N TYR A 253 -8.33 -7.20 22.46
CA TYR A 253 -7.59 -8.02 23.42
C TYR A 253 -7.41 -7.28 24.76
N SER A 254 -7.10 -5.98 24.72
CA SER A 254 -6.95 -5.15 25.93
C SER A 254 -8.26 -4.97 26.70
N GLU A 255 -9.39 -4.97 26.00
CA GLU A 255 -10.72 -4.79 26.60
C GLU A 255 -11.29 -6.11 27.13
N CYS A 256 -11.02 -7.24 26.46
CA CYS A 256 -11.57 -8.54 26.83
C CYS A 256 -10.58 -9.68 26.58
N PHE A 257 -9.49 -9.73 27.37
CA PHE A 257 -8.44 -10.73 27.20
C PHE A 257 -8.95 -12.18 27.30
N SER A 258 -9.97 -12.42 28.12
CA SER A 258 -10.56 -13.75 28.35
C SER A 258 -11.25 -14.35 27.13
N ARG A 259 -11.59 -13.53 26.12
CA ARG A 259 -12.15 -14.00 24.85
C ARG A 259 -11.12 -14.77 23.99
N PHE A 260 -9.82 -14.59 24.24
CA PHE A 260 -8.77 -15.11 23.39
C PHE A 260 -8.06 -16.31 24.05
N PRO A 261 -8.23 -17.53 23.54
CA PRO A 261 -7.49 -18.68 24.04
C PRO A 261 -5.98 -18.47 23.89
N LEU A 262 -5.26 -18.63 25.01
CA LEU A 262 -3.81 -18.51 25.02
C LEU A 262 -3.16 -19.82 24.56
N ARG A 263 -2.08 -19.69 23.82
CA ARG A 263 -1.19 -20.78 23.40
C ARG A 263 0.24 -20.41 23.78
N VAL A 264 1.05 -21.41 24.08
CA VAL A 264 2.47 -21.23 24.37
C VAL A 264 3.18 -20.83 23.08
N MET A 265 4.03 -19.80 23.17
CA MET A 265 4.93 -19.40 22.08
C MET A 265 6.04 -20.45 21.98
N PRO A 266 6.30 -21.04 20.79
CA PRO A 266 7.47 -21.89 20.60
C PRO A 266 8.77 -21.16 20.97
N ASP A 267 9.67 -21.86 21.66
CA ASP A 267 10.90 -21.27 22.25
C ASP A 267 11.78 -20.60 21.20
N GLU A 268 11.83 -21.16 19.98
CA GLU A 268 12.61 -20.61 18.87
C GLU A 268 12.21 -19.18 18.48
N PHE A 269 11.02 -18.72 18.86
CA PHE A 269 10.54 -17.37 18.58
C PHE A 269 10.78 -16.38 19.72
N ASN A 270 11.14 -16.86 20.92
CA ASN A 270 11.45 -16.01 22.08
C ASN A 270 12.84 -15.37 22.01
N GLU A 271 13.69 -15.83 21.08
CA GLU A 271 14.98 -15.19 20.77
C GLU A 271 14.91 -14.31 19.53
N TYR A 272 14.15 -14.73 18.52
CA TYR A 272 13.92 -13.94 17.30
C TYR A 272 12.67 -14.43 16.55
N PRO A 273 11.73 -13.55 16.16
CA PRO A 273 11.82 -12.09 16.13
C PRO A 273 11.41 -11.39 17.44
N PHE A 274 11.07 -12.14 18.49
CA PHE A 274 10.69 -11.60 19.79
C PHE A 274 11.80 -11.79 20.81
N ARG A 275 11.66 -11.17 21.98
CA ARG A 275 12.62 -11.27 23.09
C ARG A 275 11.93 -11.54 24.43
N GLY A 276 12.58 -12.34 25.26
CA GLY A 276 12.15 -12.64 26.63
C GLY A 276 11.04 -13.68 26.73
N ASP A 277 10.71 -14.07 27.96
CA ASP A 277 9.91 -15.28 28.21
C ASP A 277 8.40 -15.02 28.37
N CYS A 278 7.99 -13.74 28.42
CA CYS A 278 6.60 -13.33 28.65
C CYS A 278 5.78 -13.15 27.35
N ASN A 279 6.16 -13.86 26.29
CA ASN A 279 5.44 -13.81 25.02
C ASN A 279 4.29 -14.82 25.00
N SER A 280 3.23 -14.51 24.29
CA SER A 280 2.08 -15.41 24.19
C SER A 280 1.51 -15.41 22.79
N LEU A 281 1.06 -16.59 22.36
CA LEU A 281 0.21 -16.71 21.19
C LEU A 281 -1.24 -16.61 21.65
N VAL A 282 -2.03 -15.84 20.90
CA VAL A 282 -3.46 -15.68 21.14
C VAL A 282 -4.21 -16.22 19.94
N GLN A 283 -5.06 -17.22 20.15
CA GLN A 283 -5.85 -17.80 19.07
C GLN A 283 -6.87 -16.75 18.61
N ARG A 284 -6.84 -16.42 17.31
CA ARG A 284 -7.77 -15.48 16.71
C ARG A 284 -9.16 -16.14 16.60
N PRO A 285 -10.26 -15.38 16.72
CA PRO A 285 -11.61 -15.92 16.54
C PRO A 285 -11.79 -16.54 15.15
N GLU A 286 -11.21 -15.90 14.13
CA GLU A 286 -11.18 -16.37 12.76
C GLU A 286 -9.79 -16.15 12.13
N SER A 287 -9.48 -16.93 11.10
CA SER A 287 -8.22 -16.85 10.36
C SER A 287 -8.06 -15.54 9.56
N LEU A 288 -9.17 -14.84 9.25
CA LEU A 288 -9.22 -13.80 8.19
C LEU A 288 -9.16 -12.35 8.67
N LEU A 289 -9.17 -12.09 9.99
CA LEU A 289 -9.11 -10.74 10.56
C LEU A 289 -10.20 -9.78 10.04
N HIS A 290 -11.31 -10.27 9.50
CA HIS A 290 -12.39 -9.40 9.01
C HIS A 290 -13.21 -8.84 10.16
N GLU A 291 -13.45 -9.64 11.19
CA GLU A 291 -14.28 -9.28 12.34
C GLU A 291 -13.75 -8.10 13.16
N VAL A 292 -12.45 -7.79 13.04
CA VAL A 292 -11.85 -6.67 13.79
C VAL A 292 -11.98 -5.34 13.06
N ILE A 293 -12.37 -5.38 11.79
CA ILE A 293 -12.57 -4.18 11.00
C ILE A 293 -13.87 -3.50 11.47
N PRO A 294 -13.86 -2.19 11.80
CA PRO A 294 -15.07 -1.49 12.25
C PRO A 294 -16.19 -1.47 11.19
N ASP A 295 -17.46 -1.57 11.61
CA ASP A 295 -18.59 -1.43 10.68
C ASP A 295 -18.71 0.00 10.11
N ARG A 296 -18.37 1.00 10.93
CA ARG A 296 -18.40 2.42 10.56
C ARG A 296 -16.99 2.91 10.32
N PHE A 297 -16.76 3.47 9.13
CA PHE A 297 -15.47 3.97 8.70
C PHE A 297 -15.63 5.17 7.77
N ARG A 298 -14.56 5.95 7.61
CA ARG A 298 -14.50 7.01 6.59
C ARG A 298 -13.56 6.58 5.49
N PHE A 299 -14.14 6.31 4.32
CA PHE A 299 -13.41 5.86 3.15
C PHE A 299 -12.54 6.98 2.56
N VAL A 300 -11.32 6.63 2.14
CA VAL A 300 -10.50 7.49 1.30
C VAL A 300 -9.70 6.66 0.30
N ALA A 301 -9.61 7.13 -0.95
CA ALA A 301 -8.84 6.46 -2.00
C ALA A 301 -7.47 7.11 -2.14
N VAL A 302 -6.43 6.28 -2.14
CA VAL A 302 -5.06 6.68 -2.48
C VAL A 302 -4.64 5.93 -3.72
N SER A 303 -4.08 6.62 -4.71
CA SER A 303 -3.70 6.01 -5.99
C SER A 303 -2.24 6.27 -6.34
N CYS A 304 -1.65 5.34 -7.08
CA CYS A 304 -0.41 5.52 -7.80
C CYS A 304 -0.69 5.33 -9.29
N TRP A 305 -0.44 6.36 -10.08
CA TRP A 305 -0.59 6.37 -11.53
C TRP A 305 0.80 6.35 -12.15
N ARG A 306 1.16 5.19 -12.71
CA ARG A 306 2.36 5.10 -13.53
C ARG A 306 2.02 5.56 -14.94
N ILE A 307 2.48 6.75 -15.32
CA ILE A 307 2.19 7.40 -16.60
C ILE A 307 3.33 7.20 -17.60
N GLY A 308 3.04 7.29 -18.90
CA GLY A 308 4.00 7.07 -19.98
C GLY A 308 3.30 6.60 -21.25
N ALA A 309 4.00 5.89 -22.13
CA ALA A 309 3.38 5.31 -23.34
C ALA A 309 2.22 4.35 -23.02
N LYS A 310 2.22 3.77 -21.82
CA LYS A 310 1.12 3.02 -21.23
C LYS A 310 0.95 3.45 -19.80
N THR A 311 -0.30 3.47 -19.35
CA THR A 311 -0.65 3.85 -17.98
C THR A 311 -1.12 2.63 -17.20
N SER A 312 -0.61 2.49 -15.97
CA SER A 312 -1.22 1.62 -14.95
C SER A 312 -1.67 2.46 -13.78
N ILE A 313 -2.82 2.11 -13.22
CA ILE A 313 -3.40 2.75 -12.04
C ILE A 313 -3.50 1.68 -10.97
N LEU A 314 -2.91 1.94 -9.81
CA LEU A 314 -3.07 1.13 -8.62
C LEU A 314 -3.69 1.99 -7.52
N THR A 315 -4.91 1.64 -7.12
CA THR A 315 -5.65 2.37 -6.08
C THR A 315 -5.89 1.47 -4.88
N PHE A 316 -5.62 1.99 -3.69
CA PHE A 316 -5.94 1.34 -2.42
C PHE A 316 -7.13 2.05 -1.75
N GLY A 317 -8.12 1.28 -1.33
CA GLY A 317 -9.28 1.79 -0.59
C GLY A 317 -9.00 1.82 0.90
N ALA A 318 -8.53 2.95 1.42
CA ALA A 318 -8.17 3.10 2.82
C ALA A 318 -9.34 3.56 3.70
N GLU A 319 -9.14 3.42 5.00
CA GLU A 319 -9.96 4.04 6.04
C GLU A 319 -9.16 5.16 6.68
N ARG A 320 -9.76 6.34 6.88
CA ARG A 320 -9.09 7.45 7.57
C ARG A 320 -8.63 7.05 8.98
N GLU A 321 -9.34 6.13 9.60
CA GLU A 321 -9.02 5.55 10.92
C GLU A 321 -7.63 4.87 10.94
N MET A 322 -7.08 4.47 9.78
CA MET A 322 -5.70 3.98 9.66
C MET A 322 -4.67 5.04 10.05
N TYR A 323 -5.01 6.34 10.05
CA TYR A 323 -4.13 7.40 10.56
C TYR A 323 -3.74 7.18 12.03
N ARG A 324 -4.62 6.57 12.83
CA ARG A 324 -4.32 6.23 14.22
C ARG A 324 -3.11 5.29 14.35
N VAL A 325 -2.87 4.42 13.38
CA VAL A 325 -1.67 3.56 13.35
C VAL A 325 -0.42 4.41 13.24
N LEU A 326 -0.41 5.42 12.37
CA LEU A 326 0.72 6.33 12.23
C LEU A 326 0.98 7.07 13.55
N TYR A 327 -0.08 7.58 14.18
CA TYR A 327 0.00 8.22 15.49
C TYR A 327 0.59 7.28 16.56
N VAL A 328 0.08 6.05 16.69
CA VAL A 328 0.55 5.06 17.68
C VAL A 328 1.99 4.64 17.40
N LYS A 329 2.36 4.40 16.13
CA LYS A 329 3.74 4.11 15.73
C LYS A 329 4.68 5.25 16.13
N GLY A 330 4.27 6.49 15.88
CA GLY A 330 5.00 7.67 16.29
C GLY A 330 5.19 7.78 17.79
N LYS A 331 4.10 7.65 18.55
CA LYS A 331 4.08 7.75 20.01
C LYS A 331 4.92 6.68 20.71
N THR A 332 4.92 5.46 20.19
CA THR A 332 5.60 4.29 20.79
C THR A 332 6.99 4.02 20.20
N GLY A 333 7.40 4.81 19.21
CA GLY A 333 8.61 4.59 18.43
C GLY A 333 8.58 3.32 17.57
N GLY A 334 7.40 2.78 17.22
CA GLY A 334 7.29 1.69 16.25
C GLY A 334 6.40 0.50 16.64
N LEU A 335 5.68 0.53 17.76
CA LEU A 335 4.70 -0.52 18.10
C LEU A 335 3.38 -0.31 17.36
N ASN A 336 2.59 -1.38 17.18
CA ASN A 336 1.24 -1.33 16.61
C ASN A 336 0.19 -0.87 17.64
N THR A 337 0.52 -0.89 18.94
CA THR A 337 -0.39 -0.53 20.03
C THR A 337 0.37 0.11 21.18
N ASP A 338 -0.28 1.03 21.89
CA ASP A 338 0.20 1.63 23.14
C ASP A 338 -0.51 1.04 24.38
N ARG A 339 -1.36 0.02 24.22
CA ARG A 339 -2.20 -0.54 25.28
C ARG A 339 -1.60 -1.73 26.04
N LEU A 340 -0.48 -2.29 25.57
CA LEU A 340 0.05 -3.58 26.07
C LEU A 340 1.36 -3.46 26.87
N GLY A 341 1.63 -2.31 27.48
CA GLY A 341 2.75 -2.13 28.41
C GLY A 341 4.13 -2.35 27.77
N GLY A 342 4.31 -1.89 26.51
CA GLY A 342 5.56 -2.07 25.76
C GLY A 342 5.67 -3.41 25.01
N ARG A 343 4.68 -4.30 25.13
CA ARG A 343 4.48 -5.40 24.18
C ARG A 343 3.77 -4.88 22.93
N ASN A 344 4.01 -5.56 21.82
CA ASN A 344 3.33 -5.35 20.57
C ASN A 344 2.27 -6.44 20.34
N PHE A 345 1.38 -6.19 19.40
CA PHE A 345 0.44 -7.18 18.89
C PHE A 345 0.72 -7.40 17.41
N HIS A 346 0.83 -8.67 16.98
CA HIS A 346 1.09 -9.05 15.59
C HIS A 346 0.00 -9.99 15.10
N ALA A 347 -0.94 -9.46 14.33
CA ALA A 347 -2.06 -10.23 13.81
C ALA A 347 -1.67 -11.22 12.71
N TYR A 348 -0.50 -11.02 12.10
CA TYR A 348 0.03 -11.81 11.01
C TYR A 348 1.47 -12.20 11.35
N LEU A 349 1.76 -13.50 11.38
CA LEU A 349 3.04 -14.03 11.82
C LEU A 349 3.89 -14.62 10.68
N ALA A 350 3.35 -14.74 9.47
CA ALA A 350 4.18 -15.16 8.33
C ALA A 350 5.23 -14.07 8.03
N PRO A 351 6.50 -14.42 7.74
CA PRO A 351 6.99 -15.70 7.24
C PRO A 351 7.45 -16.69 8.33
N MET A 352 7.11 -16.50 9.61
CA MET A 352 7.57 -17.42 10.65
C MET A 352 7.12 -18.88 10.34
N PRO A 353 7.99 -19.87 10.54
CA PRO A 353 7.72 -21.28 10.23
C PRO A 353 6.80 -21.92 11.30
N LEU A 354 5.59 -21.40 11.44
CA LEU A 354 4.64 -21.88 12.44
C LEU A 354 4.04 -23.25 12.05
N PRO A 355 3.91 -24.19 13.02
CA PRO A 355 3.08 -25.37 12.86
C PRO A 355 1.66 -24.99 12.41
N MET A 356 1.01 -25.86 11.62
CA MET A 356 -0.34 -25.62 11.12
C MET A 356 -1.34 -25.26 12.23
N SER A 357 -1.24 -25.91 13.39
CA SER A 357 -2.10 -25.67 14.55
C SER A 357 -1.97 -24.26 15.16
N LEU A 358 -0.90 -23.52 14.83
CA LEU A 358 -0.62 -22.18 15.35
C LEU A 358 -0.78 -21.08 14.30
N ARG A 359 -1.13 -21.40 13.05
CA ARG A 359 -1.28 -20.39 11.97
C ARG A 359 -2.46 -19.43 12.20
N ASP A 360 -3.44 -19.85 12.98
CA ASP A 360 -4.57 -19.01 13.37
C ASP A 360 -4.29 -18.17 14.62
N CYS A 361 -3.05 -18.18 15.14
CA CYS A 361 -2.66 -17.34 16.26
C CYS A 361 -2.12 -15.98 15.81
N ALA A 362 -2.27 -15.00 16.69
CA ALA A 362 -1.52 -13.75 16.70
C ALA A 362 -0.50 -13.77 17.85
N ALA A 363 0.52 -12.91 17.81
CA ALA A 363 1.50 -12.81 18.89
C ALA A 363 1.27 -11.54 19.71
N VAL A 364 1.31 -11.71 21.04
CA VAL A 364 1.49 -10.63 22.01
C VAL A 364 2.89 -10.77 22.58
N ALA A 365 3.81 -9.91 22.18
CA ALA A 365 5.23 -10.14 22.42
C ALA A 365 6.06 -8.86 22.55
N HIS A 366 7.22 -8.95 23.19
CA HIS A 366 8.23 -7.90 23.09
C HIS A 366 9.07 -8.11 21.83
N ASP A 367 9.10 -7.10 20.96
CA ASP A 367 9.87 -7.18 19.72
C ASP A 367 11.38 -7.11 19.99
N VAL A 368 12.15 -7.90 19.23
CA VAL A 368 13.54 -7.52 18.91
C VAL A 368 13.46 -6.30 18.00
N ARG A 369 14.09 -5.20 18.42
CA ARG A 369 13.97 -3.89 17.76
C ARG A 369 15.33 -3.37 17.32
N GLN A 370 15.40 -2.87 16.09
CA GLN A 370 16.56 -2.18 15.53
C GLN A 370 16.32 -0.68 15.50
N LEU A 371 17.15 0.10 16.19
CA LEU A 371 17.05 1.56 16.20
C LEU A 371 17.31 2.14 14.79
N ILE A 372 16.51 3.12 14.39
CA ILE A 372 16.70 3.85 13.14
C ILE A 372 17.65 5.02 13.40
N PRO A 373 18.81 5.11 12.72
CA PRO A 373 19.75 6.22 12.91
C PRO A 373 19.08 7.58 12.70
N GLY A 374 19.28 8.50 13.65
CA GLY A 374 18.73 9.85 13.61
C GLY A 374 17.23 9.95 13.95
N SER A 375 16.61 8.87 14.44
CA SER A 375 15.22 8.86 14.88
C SER A 375 15.07 8.13 16.21
N THR A 376 14.00 8.43 16.95
CA THR A 376 13.59 7.66 18.14
C THR A 376 12.77 6.41 17.76
N ALA A 377 12.45 6.23 16.48
CA ALA A 377 11.82 5.02 15.97
C ALA A 377 12.79 3.83 15.97
N SER A 378 12.23 2.65 16.19
CA SER A 378 12.91 1.36 16.06
C SER A 378 12.04 0.38 15.29
N LEU A 379 12.65 -0.33 14.34
CA LEU A 379 12.00 -1.34 13.52
C LEU A 379 11.88 -2.66 14.28
N ALA A 380 10.68 -3.23 14.36
CA ALA A 380 10.52 -4.59 14.84
C ALA A 380 11.07 -5.59 13.82
N ALA A 381 11.75 -6.62 14.30
CA ALA A 381 12.33 -7.68 13.46
C ALA A 381 11.30 -8.35 12.55
N LEU A 382 10.09 -8.60 13.07
CA LEU A 382 9.01 -9.18 12.27
C LEU A 382 8.53 -8.23 11.17
N ASP A 383 8.44 -6.93 11.45
CA ASP A 383 8.02 -5.93 10.44
C ASP A 383 9.07 -5.76 9.34
N ILE A 384 10.37 -5.90 9.67
CA ILE A 384 11.44 -6.00 8.66
C ILE A 384 11.19 -7.22 7.77
N ARG A 385 10.91 -8.40 8.35
CA ARG A 385 10.58 -9.60 7.56
C ARG A 385 9.34 -9.38 6.68
N HIS A 386 8.28 -8.79 7.22
CA HIS A 386 7.10 -8.42 6.44
C HIS A 386 7.48 -7.54 5.23
N SER A 387 8.35 -6.56 5.42
CA SER A 387 8.82 -5.69 4.33
C SER A 387 9.58 -6.45 3.23
N LEU A 388 10.36 -7.47 3.59
CA LEU A 388 11.21 -8.20 2.64
C LEU A 388 10.47 -9.33 1.93
N PHE A 389 9.60 -10.06 2.61
CA PHE A 389 9.00 -11.29 2.09
C PHE A 389 7.74 -11.03 1.23
N PRO A 390 7.50 -11.84 0.18
CA PRO A 390 6.36 -11.71 -0.72
C PRO A 390 5.17 -12.56 -0.22
N LEU A 391 4.93 -12.50 1.09
CA LEU A 391 3.85 -13.22 1.78
C LEU A 391 2.74 -12.25 2.15
N GLU A 392 2.49 -11.27 1.29
CA GLU A 392 1.35 -10.38 1.45
C GLU A 392 0.06 -11.18 1.37
N ARG A 393 -0.86 -10.81 2.24
CA ARG A 393 -2.21 -11.38 2.30
C ARG A 393 -3.13 -10.67 1.32
N HIS A 394 -4.04 -11.41 0.71
CA HIS A 394 -4.94 -10.89 -0.32
C HIS A 394 -6.39 -11.21 -0.01
N GLY A 395 -7.19 -10.15 0.01
CA GLY A 395 -8.63 -10.24 -0.16
C GLY A 395 -8.97 -10.36 -1.63
N HIS A 396 -9.65 -11.45 -2.00
CA HIS A 396 -10.17 -11.61 -3.34
C HIS A 396 -11.57 -11.04 -3.44
N TYR A 397 -11.80 -10.22 -4.46
CA TYR A 397 -13.14 -9.80 -4.81
C TYR A 397 -13.58 -10.62 -6.01
N ARG A 398 -14.53 -11.52 -5.79
CA ARG A 398 -15.07 -12.40 -6.84
C ARG A 398 -16.31 -11.74 -7.43
N ARG A 399 -16.29 -11.63 -8.75
CA ARG A 399 -17.47 -11.21 -9.51
C ARG A 399 -18.51 -12.30 -9.45
N VAL A 400 -19.66 -12.01 -8.84
CA VAL A 400 -20.82 -12.91 -8.92
C VAL A 400 -21.49 -12.70 -10.28
N PRO A 401 -21.69 -13.76 -11.08
CA PRO A 401 -22.53 -13.67 -12.28
C PRO A 401 -23.93 -13.21 -11.89
N LYS A 402 -24.55 -12.31 -12.67
CA LYS A 402 -25.98 -12.02 -12.49
C LYS A 402 -26.77 -13.34 -12.47
N PRO A 403 -27.74 -13.51 -11.55
CA PRO A 403 -28.60 -14.70 -11.53
C PRO A 403 -29.14 -15.01 -12.93
N ILE A 404 -29.22 -16.30 -13.28
CA ILE A 404 -29.65 -16.74 -14.62
C ILE A 404 -31.01 -16.14 -15.00
N GLU A 405 -31.89 -15.93 -14.02
CA GLU A 405 -33.22 -15.34 -14.19
C GLU A 405 -33.19 -13.93 -14.84
N GLU A 406 -32.21 -13.08 -14.48
CA GLU A 406 -32.03 -11.77 -15.12
C GLU A 406 -31.48 -11.89 -16.55
N ARG A 407 -30.70 -12.94 -16.84
CA ARG A 407 -30.17 -13.19 -18.19
C ARG A 407 -31.26 -13.67 -19.14
N VAL A 408 -32.21 -14.46 -18.64
CA VAL A 408 -33.36 -14.94 -19.44
C VAL A 408 -34.32 -13.78 -19.75
N SER A 409 -34.54 -12.84 -18.81
CA SER A 409 -35.36 -11.65 -19.09
C SER A 409 -34.77 -10.68 -20.13
N LEU A 410 -33.45 -10.71 -20.34
CA LEU A 410 -32.78 -9.91 -21.39
C LEU A 410 -32.75 -10.61 -22.76
N LEU A 411 -32.94 -11.94 -22.79
CA LEU A 411 -32.90 -12.75 -24.01
C LEU A 411 -34.30 -13.09 -24.56
N LEU A 412 -35.35 -12.94 -23.75
CA LEU A 412 -36.72 -13.03 -24.23
C LEU A 412 -37.13 -11.66 -24.80
N PRO A 413 -37.46 -11.54 -26.10
CA PRO A 413 -38.01 -10.30 -26.64
C PRO A 413 -39.24 -9.96 -25.82
N ALA A 414 -39.34 -8.70 -25.37
CA ALA A 414 -40.41 -8.22 -24.50
C ALA A 414 -41.75 -8.76 -25.00
N ALA A 415 -42.24 -9.82 -24.36
CA ALA A 415 -43.48 -10.47 -24.75
C ALA A 415 -44.53 -9.37 -24.70
N SER A 416 -45.15 -9.14 -25.86
CA SER A 416 -46.06 -8.05 -26.15
C SER A 416 -47.00 -7.86 -24.96
N ARG A 417 -46.91 -6.69 -24.30
CA ARG A 417 -47.80 -6.35 -23.19
C ARG A 417 -49.23 -6.71 -23.60
N PRO A 418 -49.98 -7.48 -22.80
CA PRO A 418 -51.33 -7.87 -23.17
C PRO A 418 -52.15 -6.60 -23.41
N ILE A 419 -52.66 -6.47 -24.63
CA ILE A 419 -53.57 -5.40 -25.03
C ILE A 419 -54.71 -5.40 -24.01
N SER A 420 -54.82 -4.30 -23.24
CA SER A 420 -55.88 -4.14 -22.26
C SER A 420 -57.23 -4.29 -22.96
N ARG A 421 -57.96 -5.37 -22.69
CA ARG A 421 -59.34 -5.52 -23.13
C ARG A 421 -60.16 -4.40 -22.50
N ARG A 422 -60.58 -3.43 -23.33
CA ARG A 422 -61.62 -2.46 -22.98
C ARG A 422 -62.88 -3.24 -22.57
N GLY A 423 -63.25 -3.15 -21.30
CA GLY A 423 -64.51 -3.67 -20.79
C GLY A 423 -65.68 -2.90 -21.40
N ASN A 424 -66.56 -3.62 -22.08
CA ASN A 424 -67.86 -3.16 -22.53
C ASN A 424 -68.78 -3.04 -21.30
N LYS A 425 -69.15 -1.81 -20.92
CA LYS A 425 -70.28 -1.58 -20.01
C LYS A 425 -71.59 -1.78 -20.81
N ARG A 426 -72.37 -2.81 -20.48
CA ARG A 426 -73.79 -2.87 -20.82
C ARG A 426 -74.61 -2.61 -19.56
N SER A 427 -75.50 -1.64 -19.68
CA SER A 427 -76.59 -1.28 -18.79
C SER A 427 -77.65 -2.38 -18.72
N VAL A 428 -78.11 -2.69 -17.50
CA VAL A 428 -79.52 -2.95 -17.17
C VAL A 428 -79.82 -2.19 -15.89
#